data_AF-C6BZ02-F1
#
_entry.id   AF-C6BZ02-F1
#
_cell.length_a   1.000
_cell.length_b   1.000
_cell.length_c   1.000
_cell.angle_alpha   90.00
_cell.angle_beta   90.00
_cell.angle_gamma   90.00
#
_symmetry.space_group_name_H-M   'P 1'
#
loop_
_entity.id
_entity.type
_entity.pdbx_description
1 polymer ?
#
loop_
_entity_poly.entity_id
_entity_poly.type
_entity_poly.pdbx_seq_one_letter_code
_entity_poly.pdbx_strand_id
1 'polypeptide(L)' 'MHIDWSFLLSALGLAFIIEGIPYFVFSERMPRILISIIERGPRQLRILGLIAMIFGLLLISFGQSLTDL' A
#
# COMPACT_ATOMS: atom_id res chain seq x y z
N MET A 1 -10.07 21.76 -10.55
CA MET A 1 -10.19 20.53 -9.73
C MET A 1 -10.02 20.94 -8.28
N HIS A 2 -11.05 20.84 -7.45
CA HIS A 2 -10.91 21.01 -6.00
C HIS A 2 -10.39 19.68 -5.44
N ILE A 3 -9.17 19.69 -4.93
CA ILE A 3 -8.61 18.55 -4.20
C ILE A 3 -9.12 18.65 -2.77
N ASP A 4 -9.78 17.60 -2.28
CA ASP A 4 -10.09 17.48 -0.87
C ASP A 4 -8.81 17.04 -0.13
N TRP A 5 -8.13 18.02 0.46
CA TRP A 5 -6.90 17.79 1.21
C TRP A 5 -7.12 16.95 2.47
N SER A 6 -8.30 17.03 3.09
CA SER A 6 -8.63 16.21 4.26
C SER A 6 -8.68 14.74 3.86
N PHE A 7 -9.40 14.43 2.79
CA PHE A 7 -9.49 13.07 2.27
C PHE A 7 -8.11 12.51 1.90
N LEU A 8 -7.30 13.29 1.16
CA LEU A 8 -5.98 12.85 0.73
C LEU A 8 -5.02 12.61 1.91
N LEU A 9 -5.00 13.52 2.90
CA LEU A 9 -4.14 13.37 4.08
C LEU A 9 -4.58 12.21 4.97
N SER A 10 -5.89 11.98 5.15
CA SER A 10 -6.40 10.83 5.88
C SER A 10 -6.05 9.51 5.20
N ALA A 11 -6.23 9.41 3.88
CA ALA A 11 -5.87 8.23 3.12
C ALA A 11 -4.35 7.95 3.18
N LEU A 12 -3.54 8.99 3.06
CA LEU A 12 -2.08 8.89 3.16
C LEU A 12 -1.64 8.47 4.58
N GLY A 13 -2.24 9.05 5.61
CA GLY A 13 -1.98 8.67 7.01
C GLY A 13 -2.32 7.21 7.29
N LEU A 14 -3.47 6.73 6.78
CA LEU A 14 -3.85 5.33 6.89
C LEU A 14 -2.86 4.41 6.16
N ALA A 15 -2.40 4.80 4.97
CA ALA A 15 -1.39 4.04 4.23
C ALA A 15 -0.09 3.89 5.03
N PHE A 16 0.40 4.96 5.67
CA PHE A 16 1.58 4.89 6.53
C PHE A 16 1.39 4.00 7.78
N ILE A 17 0.21 4.03 8.41
CA ILE A 17 -0.08 3.15 9.54
C ILE A 17 -0.04 1.68 9.08
N ILE A 18 -0.74 1.36 7.98
CA ILE A 18 -0.81 -0.01 7.45
C ILE A 18 0.58 -0.50 7.05
N GLU A 19 1.36 0.32 6.35
CA GLU A 19 2.73 -0.01 5.97
C GLU A 19 3.65 -0.15 7.19
N GLY A 20 3.46 0.66 8.24
CA GLY A 20 4.25 0.62 9.47
C GLY A 20 4.02 -0.62 10.34
N ILE A 21 2.83 -1.21 10.30
CA ILE A 21 2.49 -2.41 11.10
C ILE A 21 3.47 -3.57 10.84
N PRO A 22 3.73 -3.99 9.59
CA PRO A 22 4.72 -5.01 9.30
C PRO A 22 6.12 -4.72 9.88
N TYR A 23 6.59 -3.48 9.81
CA TYR A 23 7.88 -3.08 10.39
C TYR A 23 7.88 -3.14 11.92
N PHE A 24 6.76 -2.83 12.56
CA PHE A 24 6.65 -2.83 14.01
C PHE A 24 6.45 -4.24 14.58
N VAL A 25 5.46 -4.99 14.06
CA VAL A 25 5.07 -6.32 14.58
C VAL A 25 6.05 -7.41 14.14
N PHE A 26 6.62 -7.32 12.94
CA PHE A 26 7.50 -8.34 12.36
C PHE A 26 8.93 -7.83 12.15
N SER A 27 9.40 -6.94 13.02
CA SER A 27 10.73 -6.31 12.96
C SER A 27 11.89 -7.29 12.77
N GLU A 28 11.79 -8.49 13.34
CA GLU A 28 12.78 -9.57 13.21
C GLU A 28 12.83 -10.20 11.80
N ARG A 29 11.70 -10.21 11.08
CA ARG A 29 11.57 -10.86 9.76
C ARG A 29 11.73 -9.89 8.60
N MET A 30 11.40 -8.62 8.81
CA MET A 30 11.42 -7.58 7.77
C MET A 30 12.77 -7.43 7.05
N PRO A 31 13.94 -7.43 7.73
CA PRO A 31 15.23 -7.34 7.04
C PRO A 31 15.43 -8.42 5.99
N ARG A 32 15.05 -9.67 6.29
CA ARG A 32 15.14 -10.79 5.35
C ARG A 32 14.19 -10.61 4.15
N ILE A 33 12.98 -10.12 4.40
CA ILE A 33 11.99 -9.86 3.35
C ILE A 33 12.51 -8.76 2.41
N LEU A 34 13.02 -7.65 2.96
CA LEU A 34 13.57 -6.54 2.18
C LEU A 34 14.77 -6.98 1.31
N ILE A 35 15.70 -7.77 1.87
CA ILE A 35 16.81 -8.34 1.10
C ILE A 35 16.29 -9.16 -0.08
N SER A 36 15.29 -10.02 0.14
CA SER A 36 14.69 -10.84 -0.91
C SER A 36 13.95 -10.03 -1.99
N ILE A 37 13.59 -8.77 -1.71
CA ILE A 37 12.99 -7.85 -2.67
C ILE A 37 14.09 -7.15 -3.48
N ILE A 38 15.17 -6.71 -2.83
CA ILE A 38 16.31 -6.04 -3.47
C ILE A 38 17.02 -6.97 -4.45
N GLU A 39 17.08 -8.27 -4.16
CA GLU A 39 17.64 -9.28 -5.06
C GLU A 39 16.82 -9.48 -6.34
N ARG A 40 15.59 -8.96 -6.42
CA ARG A 40 14.74 -9.08 -7.62
C ARG A 40 15.10 -8.01 -8.64
N GLY A 41 15.16 -8.41 -9.91
CA GLY A 41 15.41 -7.50 -11.01
C GLY A 41 14.30 -6.45 -11.23
N PRO A 42 14.58 -5.37 -11.99
CA PRO A 42 13.65 -4.26 -12.19
C PRO A 42 12.27 -4.68 -12.74
N ARG A 43 12.22 -5.73 -13.56
CA ARG A 43 10.96 -6.25 -14.12
C ARG A 43 10.04 -6.79 -13.03
N GLN A 44 10.58 -7.55 -12.08
CA GLN A 44 9.77 -8.15 -11.01
C GLN A 44 9.26 -7.09 -10.05
N LEU A 45 10.09 -6.08 -9.73
CA LEU A 45 9.66 -4.95 -8.90
C LEU A 45 8.52 -4.15 -9.54
N ARG A 46 8.57 -3.92 -10.86
CA ARG A 46 7.47 -3.27 -11.59
C ARG A 46 6.17 -4.08 -11.54
N ILE A 47 6.26 -5.40 -11.70
CA ILE A 47 5.07 -6.28 -11.61
C ILE A 47 4.50 -6.25 -10.20
N LEU A 48 5.34 -6.32 -9.17
CA LEU A 48 4.91 -6.22 -7.77
C LEU A 48 4.18 -4.88 -7.52
N GLY A 49 4.76 -3.78 -7.98
CA GLY A 49 4.14 -2.46 -7.88
C GLY A 49 2.81 -2.36 -8.63
N LEU A 50 2.73 -2.93 -9.83
CA LEU A 50 1.48 -2.96 -10.60
C LEU A 50 0.38 -3.75 -9.89
N ILE A 51 0.71 -4.91 -9.34
CA ILE A 51 -0.23 -5.72 -8.55
C ILE A 51 -0.70 -4.93 -7.33
N ALA A 52 0.21 -4.26 -6.61
CA ALA A 52 -0.13 -3.42 -5.46
C ALA A 52 -1.06 -2.26 -5.85
N MET A 53 -0.82 -1.58 -6.98
CA MET A 53 -1.69 -0.52 -7.49
C MET A 53 -3.09 -1.04 -7.86
N ILE A 54 -3.19 -2.19 -8.55
CA ILE A 54 -4.47 -2.80 -8.90
C ILE A 54 -5.24 -3.17 -7.62
N PHE A 55 -4.56 -3.77 -6.64
CA PHE A 55 -5.19 -4.14 -5.37
C PHE A 55 -5.67 -2.90 -4.60
N GLY A 56 -4.87 -1.83 -4.56
CA GLY A 56 -5.26 -0.55 -3.97
C GLY A 56 -6.49 0.04 -4.66
N LEU A 57 -6.55 0.00 -5.99
CA LEU A 57 -7.71 0.46 -6.76
C LEU A 57 -8.98 -0.35 -6.42
N LEU A 58 -8.86 -1.67 -6.34
CA LEU A 58 -9.98 -2.55 -5.97
C LEU A 58 -10.47 -2.27 -4.54
N LEU A 59 -9.57 -2.07 -3.59
CA LEU A 59 -9.92 -1.70 -2.21
C LEU A 59 -10.66 -0.36 -2.14
N ILE A 60 -10.19 0.65 -2.87
CA ILE A 60 -10.85 1.95 -2.94
C ILE A 60 -12.26 1.80 -3.53
N SER A 61 -12.39 1.08 -4.64
CA SER A 61 -13.68 0.84 -5.30
C SER A 61 -14.65 0.08 -4.38
N PHE A 62 -14.16 -0.93 -3.66
CA PHE A 62 -14.96 -1.68 -2.70
C PHE A 62 -15.40 -0.81 -1.51
N GLY A 63 -14.49 -0.02 -0.93
CA GLY A 63 -14.83 0.89 0.17
C GLY A 63 -15.84 1.97 -0.22
N GLN A 64 -15.74 2.52 -1.43
CA GLN A 64 -16.73 3.46 -1.96
C GLN A 64 -18.10 2.77 -2.16
N SER A 65 -18.12 1.59 -2.76
CA SER A 65 -19.37 0.82 -2.93
C SER A 65 -20.08 0.49 -1.61
N LEU A 66 -19.36 0.35 -0.50
CA LEU A 66 -19.95 0.14 0.83
C LEU A 66 -20.53 1.43 1.44
N THR A 67 -20.00 2.59 1.04
CA THR A 67 -20.46 3.91 1.53
C THR A 67 -21.69 4.38 0.75
N ASP A 68 -21.86 3.91 -0.49
CA ASP A 68 -23.00 4.20 -1.36
C ASP A 68 -24.24 3.32 -1.07
N LEU A 69 -24.14 2.36 -0.13
CA LEU A 69 -25.22 1.47 0.34
C LEU A 69 -25.95 2.04 1.57
#